data_AF-A0A1F7XJN0-F1
#
_entry.id   AF-A0A1F7XJN0-F1
#
_cell.length_a   1.000
_cell.length_b   1.000
_cell.length_c   1.000
_cell.angle_alpha   90.00
_cell.angle_beta   90.00
_cell.angle_gamma   90.00
#
_symmetry.space_group_name_H-M   'P 1'
#
loop_
_entity.id
_entity.type
_entity.pdbx_description
1 polymer ?
#
loop_
_entity_poly.entity_id
_entity_poly.type
_entity_poly.pdbx_seq_one_letter_code
_entity_poly.pdbx_strand_id
1 'polypeptide(L)'
;MYKKLFSGFIFFILGIYIFPIILFAQDASTGVAIAISLKEAEDGDLVCSSKQGYKLCDIQRDSSMFGVVTDNPTSKFEVSGLDNPKFVLTSGKVKTKVSSINGNIEEGSLVTSSEKPGVAGSATENGFVLGTALESYDSSDPNATGKVLVSISIHPEVGLSPTRSNILQVIRLGATGLVLEPLDAFRYLIAGFVTVASFIMGFIYFGRVARSGVEAIGRNPLASRVIQFNMILHLLMAFVIILIGLAIAYMVLVL
;
A
#
# COMPACT_ATOMS: atom_id res chain seq x y z
N MET A 1 -48.50 -53.47 -23.59
CA MET A 1 -48.92 -52.55 -22.50
C MET A 1 -47.75 -51.99 -21.69
N TYR A 2 -46.67 -52.76 -21.43
CA TYR A 2 -45.50 -52.32 -20.64
C TYR A 2 -44.67 -51.14 -21.21
N LYS A 3 -44.57 -50.98 -22.54
CA LYS A 3 -43.72 -49.95 -23.17
C LYS A 3 -44.21 -48.50 -22.93
N LYS A 4 -45.53 -48.29 -22.82
CA LYS A 4 -46.12 -46.97 -22.54
C LYS A 4 -45.99 -46.58 -21.06
N LEU A 5 -46.02 -47.57 -20.15
CA LEU A 5 -45.80 -47.33 -18.71
C LEU A 5 -44.34 -46.96 -18.42
N PHE A 6 -43.39 -47.65 -19.08
CA PHE A 6 -41.96 -47.39 -18.90
C PHE A 6 -41.53 -46.02 -19.46
N SER A 7 -42.10 -45.61 -20.59
CA SER A 7 -41.86 -44.27 -21.16
C SER A 7 -42.40 -43.15 -20.28
N GLY A 8 -43.55 -43.35 -19.63
CA GLY A 8 -44.11 -42.38 -18.68
C GLY A 8 -43.27 -42.24 -17.42
N PHE A 9 -42.71 -43.35 -16.92
CA PHE A 9 -41.84 -43.36 -15.74
C PHE A 9 -40.49 -42.67 -16.00
N ILE A 10 -39.92 -42.85 -17.20
CA ILE A 10 -38.72 -42.12 -17.63
C ILE A 10 -38.98 -40.63 -17.74
N PHE A 11 -40.12 -40.20 -18.31
CA PHE A 11 -40.47 -38.78 -18.38
C PHE A 11 -40.70 -38.16 -16.99
N PHE A 12 -41.23 -38.93 -16.04
CA PHE A 12 -41.43 -38.47 -14.67
C PHE A 12 -40.11 -38.30 -13.90
N ILE A 13 -39.17 -39.24 -14.06
CA ILE A 13 -37.82 -39.12 -13.48
C ILE A 13 -37.02 -37.99 -14.13
N LEU A 14 -37.16 -37.78 -15.44
CA LEU A 14 -36.49 -36.67 -16.13
C LEU A 14 -37.04 -35.32 -15.67
N GLY A 15 -38.35 -35.22 -15.39
CA GLY A 15 -38.99 -34.00 -14.88
C GLY A 15 -38.51 -33.57 -13.49
N ILE A 16 -38.13 -34.53 -12.63
CA ILE A 16 -37.59 -34.24 -11.29
C ILE A 16 -36.18 -33.61 -11.36
N TYR A 17 -35.41 -33.91 -12.40
CA TYR A 17 -34.06 -33.31 -12.60
C TYR A 17 -34.09 -31.91 -13.22
N ILE A 18 -35.25 -31.41 -13.66
CA ILE A 18 -35.38 -30.10 -14.33
C ILE A 18 -35.90 -29.03 -13.37
N PHE A 19 -36.32 -29.39 -12.15
CA PHE A 19 -36.66 -28.38 -11.15
C PHE A 19 -35.39 -27.71 -10.63
N PRO A 20 -35.21 -26.39 -10.86
CA PRO A 20 -34.06 -25.68 -10.32
C PRO A 20 -34.20 -25.67 -8.79
N ILE A 21 -33.30 -26.37 -8.11
CA ILE A 21 -33.15 -26.27 -6.67
C ILE A 21 -32.63 -24.85 -6.43
N ILE A 22 -33.49 -23.99 -5.89
CA ILE A 22 -33.09 -22.66 -5.43
C ILE A 22 -32.24 -22.90 -4.18
N LEU A 23 -30.91 -22.93 -4.37
CA LEU A 23 -29.94 -23.00 -3.30
C LEU A 23 -29.81 -21.59 -2.70
N PHE A 24 -30.36 -21.39 -1.51
CA PHE A 24 -30.04 -20.22 -0.70
C PHE A 24 -28.63 -20.42 -0.13
N ALA A 25 -27.63 -19.87 -0.82
CA ALA A 25 -26.30 -19.72 -0.24
C ALA A 25 -26.43 -18.76 0.96
N GLN A 26 -26.00 -19.21 2.14
CA GLN A 26 -25.89 -18.32 3.29
C GLN A 26 -24.61 -17.49 3.10
N ASP A 27 -24.75 -16.18 2.87
CA ASP A 27 -23.66 -15.22 3.05
C ASP A 27 -23.31 -15.13 4.53
N ALA A 28 -22.59 -16.14 5.01
CA ALA A 28 -22.19 -16.22 6.40
C ALA A 28 -20.93 -15.38 6.60
N SER A 29 -20.96 -14.55 7.64
CA SER A 29 -19.75 -14.05 8.27
C SER A 29 -18.90 -15.25 8.66
N THR A 30 -17.63 -15.28 8.22
CA THR A 30 -16.68 -16.34 8.53
C THR A 30 -15.55 -15.75 9.34
N GLY A 31 -15.21 -16.30 10.49
CA GLY A 31 -14.07 -15.83 11.28
C GLY A 31 -14.29 -15.97 12.77
N VAL A 32 -13.30 -15.51 13.54
CA VAL A 32 -13.37 -15.52 15.00
C VAL A 32 -13.50 -14.09 15.52
N ALA A 33 -14.55 -13.87 16.30
CA ALA A 33 -14.84 -12.57 16.87
C ALA A 33 -14.31 -12.44 18.30
N ILE A 34 -13.81 -11.25 18.62
CA ILE A 34 -13.30 -10.88 19.94
C ILE A 34 -14.33 -9.98 20.62
N ALA A 35 -14.68 -10.28 21.87
CA ALA A 35 -15.54 -9.44 22.69
C ALA A 35 -14.81 -8.16 23.13
N ILE A 36 -15.38 -6.99 22.84
CA ILE A 36 -14.90 -5.68 23.27
C ILE A 36 -15.99 -4.88 23.99
N SER A 37 -15.59 -3.94 24.85
CA SER A 37 -16.52 -3.02 25.51
C SER A 37 -16.67 -1.76 24.65
N LEU A 38 -17.83 -1.61 24.01
CA LEU A 38 -18.17 -0.45 23.18
C LEU A 38 -19.64 -0.08 23.38
N LYS A 39 -19.92 1.15 23.85
CA LYS A 39 -21.27 1.56 24.26
C LYS A 39 -22.24 1.78 23.10
N GLU A 40 -21.73 2.12 21.91
CA GLU A 40 -22.56 2.50 20.76
C GLU A 40 -21.92 1.99 19.47
N ALA A 41 -22.34 0.79 19.03
CA ALA A 41 -21.96 0.24 17.74
C ALA A 41 -23.02 -0.73 17.20
N GLU A 42 -23.23 -0.65 15.90
CA GLU A 42 -24.15 -1.46 15.12
C GLU A 42 -23.42 -2.53 14.32
N ASP A 43 -24.15 -3.55 13.89
CA ASP A 43 -23.63 -4.58 13.00
C ASP A 43 -23.11 -3.97 11.69
N GLY A 44 -21.87 -4.30 11.36
CA GLY A 44 -21.13 -3.81 10.22
C GLY A 44 -20.30 -2.54 10.49
N ASP A 45 -20.35 -1.97 11.68
CA ASP A 45 -19.55 -0.79 12.00
C ASP A 45 -18.06 -1.11 12.11
N LEU A 46 -17.25 -0.22 11.55
CA LEU A 46 -15.79 -0.28 11.61
C LEU A 46 -15.25 0.33 12.92
N VAL A 47 -14.40 -0.42 13.61
CA VAL A 47 -13.87 -0.08 14.94
C VAL A 47 -12.36 0.20 14.86
N CYS A 48 -11.95 1.25 15.55
CA CYS A 48 -10.56 1.68 15.72
C CYS A 48 -10.16 1.60 17.19
N SER A 49 -8.89 1.31 17.44
CA SER A 49 -8.29 1.26 18.77
C SER A 49 -7.75 2.63 19.16
N SER A 50 -8.05 3.09 20.37
CA SER A 50 -7.58 4.37 20.92
C SER A 50 -6.97 4.16 22.30
N LYS A 51 -6.24 5.17 22.79
CA LYS A 51 -5.62 5.15 24.13
C LYS A 51 -6.64 4.99 25.26
N GLN A 52 -7.90 5.34 25.01
CA GLN A 52 -9.01 5.26 25.98
C GLN A 52 -9.90 4.03 25.78
N GLY A 53 -9.54 3.12 24.86
CA GLY A 53 -10.34 1.94 24.50
C GLY A 53 -10.72 1.93 23.02
N TYR A 54 -11.79 1.23 22.67
CA TYR A 54 -12.27 1.13 21.29
C TYR A 54 -13.26 2.26 20.98
N LYS A 55 -13.23 2.75 19.74
CA LYS A 55 -14.20 3.72 19.20
C LYS A 55 -14.57 3.36 17.77
N LEU A 56 -15.65 3.95 17.25
CA LEU A 56 -15.92 3.92 15.82
C LEU A 56 -14.81 4.66 15.06
N CYS A 57 -14.37 4.12 13.93
CA CYS A 57 -13.40 4.81 13.08
C CYS A 57 -14.05 6.03 12.43
N ASP A 58 -13.50 7.20 12.66
CA ASP A 58 -13.97 8.52 12.19
C ASP A 58 -12.89 9.26 11.38
N ILE A 59 -11.71 8.66 11.21
CA ILE A 59 -10.59 9.20 10.46
C ILE A 59 -10.44 8.37 9.17
N GLN A 60 -10.26 9.04 8.04
CA GLN A 60 -10.00 8.37 6.77
C GLN A 60 -8.63 7.67 6.81
N ARG A 61 -8.55 6.40 6.37
CA ARG A 61 -7.32 5.59 6.33
C ARG A 61 -6.59 5.47 7.67
N ASP A 62 -7.34 5.28 8.74
CA ASP A 62 -6.82 5.25 10.11
C ASP A 62 -5.90 4.03 10.32
N SER A 63 -4.67 4.29 10.81
CA SER A 63 -3.71 3.24 11.18
C SER A 63 -4.13 2.39 12.39
N SER A 64 -5.13 2.86 13.14
CA SER A 64 -5.63 2.21 14.34
C SER A 64 -6.84 1.29 14.10
N MET A 65 -7.16 1.00 12.84
CA MET A 65 -8.22 0.04 12.49
C MET A 65 -8.02 -1.30 13.21
N PHE A 66 -9.07 -1.75 13.88
CA PHE A 66 -9.06 -2.98 14.67
C PHE A 66 -9.89 -4.08 14.01
N GLY A 67 -11.08 -3.76 13.50
CA GLY A 67 -11.97 -4.74 12.89
C GLY A 67 -13.39 -4.23 12.73
N VAL A 68 -14.31 -5.13 12.38
CA VAL A 68 -15.71 -4.81 12.12
C VAL A 68 -16.63 -5.52 13.11
N VAL A 69 -17.62 -4.80 13.63
CA VAL A 69 -18.63 -5.34 14.54
C VAL A 69 -19.55 -6.30 13.81
N THR A 70 -19.84 -7.44 14.40
CA THR A 70 -20.89 -8.34 13.92
C THR A 70 -21.78 -8.85 15.04
N ASP A 71 -23.07 -8.95 14.76
CA ASP A 71 -24.03 -9.56 15.70
C ASP A 71 -24.04 -11.10 15.61
N ASN A 72 -23.60 -11.68 14.49
CA ASN A 72 -23.67 -13.13 14.22
C ASN A 72 -22.32 -13.72 13.78
N PRO A 73 -21.32 -13.82 14.68
CA PRO A 73 -20.03 -14.42 14.34
C PRO A 73 -20.11 -15.96 14.28
N THR A 74 -19.30 -16.59 13.42
CA THR A 74 -19.20 -18.06 13.37
C THR A 74 -18.63 -18.65 14.66
N SER A 75 -17.71 -17.91 15.29
CA SER A 75 -17.03 -18.30 16.53
C SER A 75 -16.71 -17.05 17.31
N LYS A 76 -16.89 -17.09 18.63
CA LYS A 76 -16.65 -15.96 19.53
C LYS A 76 -15.77 -16.36 20.69
N PHE A 77 -14.82 -15.49 21.02
CA PHE A 77 -14.12 -15.53 22.31
C PHE A 77 -14.85 -14.62 23.27
N GLU A 78 -15.52 -15.22 24.25
CA GLU A 78 -16.10 -14.49 25.37
C GLU A 78 -15.03 -14.23 26.42
N VAL A 79 -14.95 -12.97 26.85
CA VAL A 79 -14.10 -12.56 27.96
C VAL A 79 -15.01 -12.26 29.14
N SER A 80 -14.79 -12.96 30.25
CA SER A 80 -15.55 -12.76 31.48
C SER A 80 -15.31 -11.37 32.05
N GLY A 81 -16.38 -10.69 32.49
CA GLY A 81 -16.30 -9.38 33.16
C GLY A 81 -16.58 -8.16 32.27
N LEU A 82 -17.06 -8.35 31.03
CA LEU A 82 -17.61 -7.26 30.23
C LEU A 82 -19.13 -7.22 30.32
N ASP A 83 -19.67 -6.04 30.63
CA ASP A 83 -21.10 -5.76 30.54
C ASP A 83 -21.47 -5.44 29.09
N ASN A 84 -22.34 -6.26 28.49
CA ASN A 84 -22.82 -6.13 27.11
C ASN A 84 -21.71 -6.01 26.05
N PRO A 85 -20.87 -7.05 25.88
CA PRO A 85 -19.77 -7.01 24.92
C PRO A 85 -20.27 -6.94 23.47
N LYS A 86 -19.56 -6.19 22.64
CA LYS A 86 -19.71 -6.21 21.18
C LYS A 86 -18.68 -7.15 20.58
N PHE A 87 -19.07 -7.94 19.59
CA PHE A 87 -18.18 -8.88 18.93
C PHE A 87 -17.58 -8.24 17.69
N VAL A 88 -16.26 -8.24 17.59
CA VAL A 88 -15.52 -7.67 16.46
C VAL A 88 -14.69 -8.73 15.76
N LEU A 89 -14.84 -8.85 14.43
CA LEU A 89 -13.96 -9.66 13.62
C LEU A 89 -12.73 -8.85 13.20
N THR A 90 -11.56 -9.44 13.44
CA THR A 90 -10.26 -8.91 13.00
C THR A 90 -9.72 -9.66 11.77
N SER A 91 -10.35 -10.78 11.40
CA SER A 91 -10.00 -11.60 10.24
C SER A 91 -11.20 -12.38 9.74
N GLY A 92 -11.18 -12.73 8.44
CA GLY A 92 -12.24 -13.51 7.80
C GLY A 92 -13.15 -12.67 6.92
N LYS A 93 -14.44 -12.97 6.83
CA LYS A 93 -15.42 -12.29 5.98
C LYS A 93 -16.54 -11.75 6.83
N VAL A 94 -16.93 -10.50 6.64
CA VAL A 94 -17.99 -9.85 7.42
C VAL A 94 -18.72 -8.83 6.57
N LYS A 95 -20.00 -8.62 6.85
CA LYS A 95 -20.77 -7.53 6.22
C LYS A 95 -20.38 -6.22 6.89
N THR A 96 -19.74 -5.34 6.15
CA THR A 96 -19.26 -4.04 6.63
C THR A 96 -20.16 -2.93 6.09
N LYS A 97 -20.44 -1.93 6.93
CA LYS A 97 -21.15 -0.71 6.56
C LYS A 97 -20.24 0.12 5.66
N VAL A 98 -20.64 0.34 4.42
CA VAL A 98 -19.87 1.06 3.41
C VAL A 98 -20.65 2.24 2.83
N SER A 99 -19.93 3.21 2.27
CA SER A 99 -20.52 4.32 1.51
C SER A 99 -19.69 4.64 0.27
N SER A 100 -20.34 5.23 -0.74
CA SER A 100 -19.69 5.67 -1.98
C SER A 100 -18.99 7.04 -1.85
N ILE A 101 -18.67 7.47 -0.62
CA ILE A 101 -18.08 8.80 -0.34
C ILE A 101 -16.72 9.01 -1.01
N ASN A 102 -15.93 7.94 -1.13
CA ASN A 102 -14.63 7.95 -1.79
C ASN A 102 -14.69 7.33 -3.21
N GLY A 103 -15.90 7.21 -3.78
CA GLY A 103 -16.17 6.51 -5.03
C GLY A 103 -16.87 5.16 -4.82
N ASN A 104 -17.32 4.59 -5.94
CA ASN A 104 -18.02 3.31 -5.95
C ASN A 104 -17.09 2.18 -5.51
N ILE A 105 -17.68 1.16 -4.88
CA ILE A 105 -16.96 -0.02 -4.43
C ILE A 105 -17.26 -1.12 -5.44
N GLU A 106 -16.25 -1.56 -6.18
CA GLU A 106 -16.36 -2.70 -7.08
C GLU A 106 -15.89 -3.97 -6.35
N GLU A 107 -16.39 -5.13 -6.78
CA GLU A 107 -15.88 -6.41 -6.30
C GLU A 107 -14.37 -6.51 -6.55
N GLY A 108 -13.61 -6.93 -5.53
CA GLY A 108 -12.15 -6.96 -5.57
C GLY A 108 -11.47 -5.63 -5.22
N SER A 109 -12.21 -4.53 -5.04
CA SER A 109 -11.64 -3.26 -4.61
C SER A 109 -11.19 -3.30 -3.14
N LEU A 110 -10.17 -2.51 -2.82
CA LEU A 110 -9.75 -2.31 -1.44
C LEU A 110 -10.69 -1.35 -0.72
N VAL A 111 -10.95 -1.63 0.54
CA VAL A 111 -11.85 -0.88 1.41
C VAL A 111 -11.06 -0.33 2.61
N THR A 112 -11.32 0.91 3.00
CA THR A 112 -10.66 1.61 4.10
C THR A 112 -11.66 2.40 4.95
N SER A 113 -11.23 2.93 6.11
CA SER A 113 -12.06 3.81 6.94
C SER A 113 -12.35 5.15 6.24
N SER A 114 -13.52 5.72 6.51
CA SER A 114 -13.92 7.04 6.00
C SER A 114 -13.99 8.08 7.14
N GLU A 115 -14.29 9.33 6.78
CA GLU A 115 -14.56 10.39 7.76
C GLU A 115 -15.88 10.18 8.53
N LYS A 116 -16.72 9.23 8.08
CA LYS A 116 -17.98 8.90 8.75
C LYS A 116 -17.75 7.84 9.83
N PRO A 117 -18.19 8.09 11.08
CA PRO A 117 -18.03 7.14 12.18
C PRO A 117 -18.55 5.75 11.82
N GLY A 118 -17.67 4.75 11.87
CA GLY A 118 -18.03 3.34 11.67
C GLY A 118 -18.31 2.94 10.23
N VAL A 119 -18.16 3.85 9.26
CA VAL A 119 -18.43 3.58 7.85
C VAL A 119 -17.13 3.47 7.08
N ALA A 120 -17.03 2.41 6.28
CA ALA A 120 -15.93 2.19 5.37
C ALA A 120 -16.23 2.77 3.97
N GLY A 121 -15.20 2.95 3.16
CA GLY A 121 -15.30 3.44 1.78
C GLY A 121 -14.18 2.87 0.91
N SER A 122 -14.25 3.16 -0.39
CA SER A 122 -13.21 2.74 -1.34
C SER A 122 -11.84 3.32 -0.96
N ALA A 123 -10.79 2.51 -1.09
CA ALA A 123 -9.40 2.90 -0.84
C ALA A 123 -8.72 3.34 -2.14
N THR A 124 -8.78 4.64 -2.45
CA THR A 124 -8.22 5.23 -3.69
C THR A 124 -6.76 5.69 -3.55
N GLU A 125 -6.29 5.88 -2.32
CA GLU A 125 -4.96 6.41 -2.01
C GLU A 125 -4.23 5.52 -1.01
N ASN A 126 -2.90 5.68 -0.93
CA ASN A 126 -2.06 4.98 0.04
C ASN A 126 -2.51 5.26 1.48
N GLY A 127 -2.50 4.23 2.31
CA GLY A 127 -2.96 4.26 3.69
C GLY A 127 -3.24 2.87 4.24
N PHE A 128 -3.83 2.79 5.42
CA PHE A 128 -4.29 1.50 5.95
C PHE A 128 -5.59 1.08 5.27
N VAL A 129 -5.67 -0.21 4.93
CA VAL A 129 -6.88 -0.83 4.38
C VAL A 129 -7.44 -1.83 5.37
N LEU A 130 -8.77 -1.96 5.38
CA LEU A 130 -9.49 -2.97 6.13
C LEU A 130 -9.39 -4.34 5.45
N GLY A 131 -9.39 -4.35 4.11
CA GLY A 131 -9.34 -5.56 3.31
C GLY A 131 -9.99 -5.36 1.93
N THR A 132 -10.52 -6.44 1.37
CA THR A 132 -11.04 -6.49 -0.01
C THR A 132 -12.55 -6.68 -0.04
N ALA A 133 -13.25 -5.88 -0.82
CA ALA A 133 -14.69 -6.02 -1.07
C ALA A 133 -14.97 -7.30 -1.88
N LEU A 134 -15.95 -8.09 -1.43
CA LEU A 134 -16.45 -9.28 -2.11
C LEU A 134 -17.79 -9.03 -2.82
N GLU A 135 -18.38 -7.86 -2.63
CA GLU A 135 -19.59 -7.42 -3.32
C GLU A 135 -19.39 -5.98 -3.80
N SER A 136 -20.07 -5.62 -4.87
CA SER A 136 -20.12 -4.24 -5.36
C SER A 136 -21.15 -3.40 -4.60
N TYR A 137 -20.84 -2.14 -4.35
CA TYR A 137 -21.78 -1.14 -3.86
C TYR A 137 -21.68 0.14 -4.67
N ASP A 138 -22.81 0.53 -5.25
CA ASP A 138 -22.99 1.76 -5.99
C ASP A 138 -24.19 2.51 -5.39
N SER A 139 -24.02 3.81 -5.18
CA SER A 139 -25.05 4.70 -4.69
C SER A 139 -24.80 6.09 -5.25
N SER A 140 -25.84 6.69 -5.82
CA SER A 140 -25.82 8.07 -6.29
C SER A 140 -25.73 9.10 -5.15
N ASP A 141 -26.11 8.71 -3.93
CA ASP A 141 -25.96 9.54 -2.74
C ASP A 141 -24.72 9.09 -1.96
N PRO A 142 -23.67 9.94 -1.86
CA PRO A 142 -22.49 9.68 -1.03
C PRO A 142 -22.80 9.50 0.46
N ASN A 143 -23.99 9.94 0.90
CA ASN A 143 -24.47 9.80 2.28
C ASN A 143 -25.22 8.53 2.58
N ALA A 144 -25.69 7.81 1.57
CA ALA A 144 -26.30 6.52 1.77
C ALA A 144 -25.24 5.49 2.20
N THR A 145 -25.58 4.72 3.23
CA THR A 145 -24.78 3.60 3.70
C THR A 145 -25.43 2.29 3.27
N GLY A 146 -24.62 1.35 2.83
CA GLY A 146 -25.00 -0.03 2.52
C GLY A 146 -24.19 -1.01 3.34
N LYS A 147 -24.52 -2.29 3.23
CA LYS A 147 -23.70 -3.37 3.77
C LYS A 147 -23.12 -4.18 2.61
N VAL A 148 -21.80 -4.33 2.61
CA VAL A 148 -21.04 -5.12 1.64
C VAL A 148 -20.24 -6.17 2.38
N LEU A 149 -20.21 -7.38 1.85
CA LEU A 149 -19.32 -8.42 2.35
C LEU A 149 -17.86 -8.05 2.05
N VAL A 150 -17.04 -7.93 3.09
CA VAL A 150 -15.62 -7.60 3.00
C VAL A 150 -14.80 -8.74 3.59
N SER A 151 -13.75 -9.15 2.88
CA SER A 151 -12.71 -10.02 3.41
C SER A 151 -11.72 -9.17 4.21
N ILE A 152 -11.78 -9.29 5.54
CA ILE A 152 -10.93 -8.56 6.48
C ILE A 152 -9.49 -9.04 6.38
N SER A 153 -8.61 -8.11 6.03
CA SER A 153 -7.17 -8.25 5.99
C SER A 153 -6.61 -6.86 6.24
N ILE A 154 -6.39 -6.53 7.52
CA ILE A 154 -5.95 -5.19 7.91
C ILE A 154 -4.44 -5.08 7.70
N HIS A 155 -4.02 -4.25 6.75
CA HIS A 155 -2.62 -3.97 6.49
C HIS A 155 -2.44 -2.56 5.92
N PRO A 156 -1.22 -1.98 6.02
CA PRO A 156 -0.89 -0.82 5.21
C PRO A 156 -0.88 -1.23 3.73
N GLU A 157 -1.58 -0.47 2.90
CA GLU A 157 -1.47 -0.55 1.45
C GLU A 157 -0.62 0.62 0.97
N VAL A 158 0.56 0.28 0.45
CA VAL A 158 1.45 1.21 -0.23
C VAL A 158 1.41 0.87 -1.70
N GLY A 159 0.33 1.27 -2.35
CA GLY A 159 0.24 1.21 -3.79
C GLY A 159 1.29 2.13 -4.41
N LEU A 160 2.20 1.57 -5.20
CA LEU A 160 2.86 2.33 -6.25
C LEU A 160 1.82 2.55 -7.36
N SER A 161 0.76 3.32 -7.06
CA SER A 161 -0.27 3.62 -8.06
C SER A 161 0.42 4.20 -9.30
N PRO A 162 0.35 3.53 -10.47
CA PRO A 162 1.02 3.98 -11.69
C PRO A 162 0.39 5.24 -12.28
N THR A 163 -0.64 5.79 -11.62
CA THR A 163 -1.32 7.03 -11.98
C THR A 163 -0.42 8.24 -11.66
N ARG A 164 0.61 8.44 -12.48
CA ARG A 164 1.49 9.62 -12.51
C ARG A 164 1.86 10.13 -11.11
N SER A 165 2.69 9.39 -10.39
CA SER A 165 3.29 9.88 -9.14
C SER A 165 3.95 11.24 -9.41
N ASN A 166 3.34 12.31 -8.90
CA ASN A 166 3.92 13.64 -8.97
C ASN A 166 5.28 13.60 -8.27
N ILE A 167 6.30 14.28 -8.82
CA ILE A 167 7.64 14.35 -8.23
C ILE A 167 7.57 14.78 -6.76
N LEU A 168 6.62 15.66 -6.42
CA LEU A 168 6.36 16.09 -5.05
C LEU A 168 5.90 14.94 -4.13
N GLN A 169 5.12 13.98 -4.63
CA GLN A 169 4.70 12.80 -3.88
C GLN A 169 5.88 11.87 -3.63
N VAL A 170 6.75 11.67 -4.64
CA VAL A 170 7.99 10.90 -4.50
C VAL A 170 8.90 11.53 -3.43
N ILE A 171 9.05 12.85 -3.43
CA ILE A 171 9.84 13.58 -2.41
C ILE A 171 9.22 13.41 -1.02
N ARG A 172 7.90 13.49 -0.88
CA ARG A 172 7.21 13.29 0.42
C ARG A 172 7.39 11.87 0.96
N LEU A 173 7.30 10.84 0.11
CA LEU A 173 7.58 9.46 0.49
C LEU A 173 9.04 9.26 0.91
N GLY A 174 9.99 9.82 0.15
CA GLY A 174 11.39 9.86 0.55
C GLY A 174 11.59 10.56 1.90
N ALA A 175 10.81 11.63 2.15
CA ALA A 175 10.86 12.35 3.41
C ALA A 175 10.27 11.58 4.60
N THR A 176 9.30 10.69 4.40
CA THR A 176 8.84 9.79 5.47
C THR A 176 9.90 8.77 5.86
N GLY A 177 10.75 8.33 4.93
CA GLY A 177 11.90 7.48 5.23
C GLY A 177 12.92 8.16 6.15
N LEU A 178 13.13 9.49 6.02
CA LEU A 178 13.98 10.27 6.94
C LEU A 178 13.48 10.25 8.39
N VAL A 179 12.17 10.14 8.61
CA VAL A 179 11.57 10.14 9.95
C VAL A 179 11.69 8.78 10.62
N LEU A 180 11.52 7.71 9.84
CA LEU A 180 11.48 6.34 10.36
C LEU A 180 12.88 5.76 10.57
N GLU A 181 13.82 6.05 9.66
CA GLU A 181 15.20 5.55 9.71
C GLU A 181 16.20 6.72 9.54
N PRO A 182 16.32 7.62 10.54
CA PRO A 182 17.09 8.84 10.39
C PRO A 182 18.56 8.57 10.04
N LEU A 183 19.15 7.53 10.63
CA LEU A 183 20.56 7.19 10.45
C LEU A 183 20.87 6.74 9.01
N ASP A 184 20.02 5.89 8.43
CA ASP A 184 20.17 5.43 7.03
C ASP A 184 19.95 6.58 6.05
N ALA A 185 19.01 7.45 6.34
CA ALA A 185 18.72 8.59 5.48
C ALA A 185 19.85 9.64 5.51
N PHE A 186 20.48 9.90 6.67
CA PHE A 186 21.70 10.71 6.76
C PHE A 186 22.86 10.07 5.99
N ARG A 187 23.02 8.76 6.06
CA ARG A 187 24.03 7.99 5.33
C ARG A 187 23.90 8.17 3.81
N TYR A 188 22.68 8.05 3.28
CA TYR A 188 22.40 8.27 1.86
C TYR A 188 22.66 9.73 1.42
N LEU A 189 22.31 10.70 2.27
CA LEU A 189 22.57 12.11 1.99
C LEU A 189 24.08 12.38 1.90
N ILE A 190 24.87 11.87 2.85
CA ILE A 190 26.32 12.01 2.86
C ILE A 190 26.94 11.33 1.64
N ALA A 191 26.52 10.10 1.29
CA ALA A 191 27.00 9.40 0.11
C ALA A 191 26.71 10.16 -1.19
N GLY A 192 25.51 10.73 -1.31
CA GLY A 192 25.13 11.60 -2.43
C GLY A 192 26.00 12.87 -2.51
N PHE A 193 26.20 13.54 -1.38
CA PHE A 193 27.05 14.73 -1.30
C PHE A 193 28.51 14.43 -1.69
N VAL A 194 29.10 13.36 -1.15
CA VAL A 194 30.46 12.92 -1.48
C VAL A 194 30.60 12.62 -2.96
N THR A 195 29.60 11.96 -3.56
CA THR A 195 29.59 11.67 -5.00
C THR A 195 29.62 12.97 -5.81
N VAL A 196 28.68 13.88 -5.55
CA VAL A 196 28.58 15.16 -6.26
C VAL A 196 29.85 16.00 -6.09
N ALA A 197 30.36 16.12 -4.86
CA ALA A 197 31.58 16.84 -4.57
C ALA A 197 32.80 16.27 -5.31
N SER A 198 32.90 14.95 -5.41
CA SER A 198 34.01 14.27 -6.11
C SER A 198 33.98 14.51 -7.61
N PHE A 199 32.79 14.50 -8.22
CA PHE A 199 32.62 14.88 -9.63
C PHE A 199 32.97 16.35 -9.86
N ILE A 200 32.45 17.27 -9.03
CA ILE A 200 32.76 18.70 -9.14
C ILE A 200 34.27 18.92 -9.03
N MET A 201 34.92 18.30 -8.04
CA MET A 201 36.36 18.45 -7.84
C MET A 201 37.17 17.87 -9.00
N GLY A 202 36.79 16.70 -9.52
CA GLY A 202 37.41 16.09 -10.68
C GLY A 202 37.32 16.97 -11.94
N PHE A 203 36.13 17.52 -12.22
CA PHE A 203 35.92 18.42 -13.36
C PHE A 203 36.66 19.75 -13.20
N ILE A 204 36.66 20.36 -12.01
CA ILE A 204 37.41 21.61 -11.77
C ILE A 204 38.91 21.38 -11.93
N TYR A 205 39.45 20.30 -11.37
CA TYR A 205 40.86 19.93 -11.50
C TYR A 205 41.24 19.72 -12.97
N PHE A 206 40.50 18.86 -13.68
CA PHE A 206 40.73 18.60 -15.10
C PHE A 206 40.61 19.86 -15.94
N GLY A 207 39.55 20.65 -15.77
CA GLY A 207 39.30 21.85 -16.55
C GLY A 207 40.41 22.90 -16.39
N ARG A 208 40.91 23.09 -15.16
CA ARG A 208 42.03 24.01 -14.89
C ARG A 208 43.31 23.56 -15.60
N VAL A 209 43.63 22.27 -15.56
CA VAL A 209 44.86 21.72 -16.15
C VAL A 209 44.75 21.57 -17.67
N ALA A 210 43.57 21.23 -18.18
CA ALA A 210 43.32 21.15 -19.62
C ALA A 210 43.50 22.53 -20.29
N ARG A 211 43.07 23.62 -19.64
CA ARG A 211 43.25 24.98 -20.16
C ARG A 211 44.73 25.31 -20.38
N SER A 212 45.58 25.07 -19.38
CA SER A 212 47.03 25.33 -19.52
C SER A 212 47.68 24.39 -20.53
N GLY A 213 47.22 23.13 -20.63
CA GLY A 213 47.65 22.18 -21.66
C GLY A 213 47.33 22.67 -23.09
N VAL A 214 46.11 23.17 -23.32
CA VAL A 214 45.69 23.69 -24.63
C VAL A 214 46.43 24.98 -24.98
N GLU A 215 46.59 25.90 -24.02
CA GLU A 215 47.38 27.13 -24.22
C GLU A 215 48.85 26.82 -24.56
N ALA A 216 49.44 25.78 -23.94
CA ALA A 216 50.80 25.33 -24.24
C ALA A 216 50.93 24.70 -25.63
N ILE A 217 49.96 23.90 -26.08
CA ILE A 217 49.93 23.33 -27.44
C ILE A 217 49.84 24.45 -28.47
N GLY A 218 48.99 25.46 -28.23
CA GLY A 218 48.82 26.60 -29.13
C GLY A 218 50.09 27.45 -29.29
N ARG A 219 50.91 27.56 -28.23
CA ARG A 219 52.16 28.33 -28.26
C ARG A 219 53.35 27.54 -28.82
N ASN A 220 53.37 26.23 -28.69
CA ASN A 220 54.47 25.39 -29.17
C ASN A 220 53.98 24.06 -29.77
N PRO A 221 53.58 24.07 -31.06
CA PRO A 221 53.04 22.86 -31.71
C PRO A 221 54.07 21.75 -31.90
N LEU A 222 55.38 22.05 -31.86
CA LEU A 222 56.45 21.05 -31.96
C LEU A 222 56.50 20.11 -30.75
N ALA A 223 56.07 20.59 -29.57
CA ALA A 223 55.98 19.80 -28.34
C ALA A 223 54.60 19.15 -28.13
N SER A 224 53.69 19.24 -29.11
CA SER A 224 52.29 18.80 -29.01
C SER A 224 52.12 17.38 -28.48
N ARG A 225 52.92 16.41 -28.95
CA ARG A 225 52.85 15.01 -28.50
C ARG A 225 53.16 14.85 -27.00
N VAL A 226 54.14 15.58 -26.49
CA VAL A 226 54.53 15.54 -25.07
C VAL A 226 53.45 16.20 -24.20
N ILE A 227 52.87 17.32 -24.66
CA ILE A 227 51.81 18.03 -23.93
C ILE A 227 50.50 17.22 -23.91
N GLN A 228 50.14 16.60 -25.04
CA GLN A 228 48.99 15.70 -25.13
C GLN A 228 49.14 14.50 -24.19
N PHE A 229 50.33 13.90 -24.12
CA PHE A 229 50.60 12.82 -23.18
C PHE A 229 50.39 13.24 -21.73
N ASN A 230 50.95 14.39 -21.32
CA ASN A 230 50.74 14.92 -19.96
C ASN A 230 49.27 15.25 -19.69
N MET A 231 48.54 15.77 -20.68
CA MET A 231 47.10 16.06 -20.55
C MET A 231 46.28 14.79 -20.34
N ILE A 232 46.62 13.70 -21.03
CA ILE A 232 46.01 12.38 -20.82
C ILE A 232 46.30 11.87 -19.40
N LEU A 233 47.52 12.05 -18.90
CA LEU A 233 47.88 11.67 -17.52
C LEU A 233 47.06 12.45 -16.48
N HIS A 234 46.82 13.74 -16.69
CA HIS A 234 45.95 14.54 -15.82
C HIS A 234 44.46 14.17 -15.92
N LEU A 235 43.98 13.79 -17.11
CA LEU A 235 42.64 13.23 -17.28
C LEU A 235 42.48 11.92 -16.50
N LEU A 236 43.49 11.05 -16.53
CA LEU A 236 43.53 9.82 -15.74
C LEU A 236 43.50 10.13 -14.24
N MET A 237 44.29 11.10 -13.78
CA MET A 237 44.25 11.54 -12.37
C MET A 237 42.88 12.08 -11.96
N ALA A 238 42.20 12.84 -12.81
CA ALA A 238 40.82 13.29 -12.55
C ALA A 238 39.85 12.10 -12.42
N PHE A 239 40.01 11.07 -13.26
CA PHE A 239 39.23 9.85 -13.16
C PHE A 239 39.50 9.11 -11.84
N VAL A 240 40.76 9.04 -11.40
CA VAL A 240 41.12 8.45 -10.10
C VAL A 240 40.48 9.21 -8.94
N ILE A 241 40.45 10.54 -8.97
CA ILE A 241 39.77 11.36 -7.94
C ILE A 241 38.28 11.00 -7.86
N ILE A 242 37.60 10.88 -9.01
CA ILE A 242 36.20 10.50 -9.07
C ILE A 242 35.99 9.07 -8.55
N LEU A 243 36.85 8.13 -8.94
CA LEU A 243 36.79 6.74 -8.47
C LEU A 243 36.97 6.61 -6.95
N ILE A 244 37.92 7.36 -6.37
CA ILE A 244 38.12 7.39 -4.92
C ILE A 244 36.87 7.94 -4.23
N GLY A 245 36.29 9.02 -4.78
CA GLY A 245 35.04 9.58 -4.29
C GLY A 245 33.87 8.59 -4.31
N LEU A 246 33.72 7.86 -5.42
CA LEU A 246 32.73 6.81 -5.57
C LEU A 246 32.98 5.64 -4.62
N ALA A 247 34.24 5.24 -4.40
CA ALA A 247 34.60 4.20 -3.46
C ALA A 247 34.26 4.60 -2.01
N ILE A 248 34.52 5.86 -1.63
CA ILE A 248 34.13 6.39 -0.32
C ILE A 248 32.61 6.42 -0.20
N ALA A 249 31.89 6.93 -1.21
CA ALA A 249 30.43 6.94 -1.20
C ALA A 249 29.85 5.52 -1.10
N TYR A 250 30.42 4.55 -1.81
CA TYR A 250 30.02 3.15 -1.71
C TYR A 250 30.30 2.56 -0.33
N MET A 251 31.47 2.85 0.26
CA MET A 251 31.79 2.42 1.62
C MET A 251 30.79 3.00 2.63
N VAL A 252 30.39 4.27 2.45
CA VAL A 252 29.33 4.89 3.25
C VAL A 252 28.00 4.17 3.06
N LEU A 253 27.66 3.63 1.88
CA LEU A 253 26.40 2.89 1.69
C LEU A 253 26.37 1.52 2.35
N VAL A 254 27.53 0.86 2.46
CA VAL A 254 27.65 -0.52 2.95
C VAL A 254 27.76 -0.60 4.47
N LEU A 255 28.38 0.40 5.11
CA LEU A 255 28.52 0.52 6.57
C LEU A 255 27.20 0.90 7.24
#